data_AF-A0A4Q4CYH9-F1
#
_entry.id   AF-A0A4Q4CYH9-F1
#
_cell.length_a   1.000
_cell.length_b   1.000
_cell.length_c   1.000
_cell.angle_alpha   90.00
_cell.angle_beta   90.00
_cell.angle_gamma   90.00
#
_symmetry.space_group_name_H-M   'P 1'
#
loop_
_entity.id
_entity.type
_entity.pdbx_description
1 polymer ?
#
loop_
_entity_poly.entity_id
_entity_poly.type
_entity_poly.pdbx_seq_one_letter_code
_entity_poly.pdbx_strand_id
1 'polypeptide(L)'
;MALRVARLAGGVPVVWLAALALECAAGGTATWLAGRHGPALIGVLANLLIAWRFAATLRPGAVPLITHYARHDPAGLPPRAEHYTRRLTAAWAILLGLFALAHAASVAGLWPLPAVSLTEAILCSAGFLGEHLLRSRLFPELGRATPWRTVSAIRAAGLSHAG
;
A
#
# COMPACT_ATOMS: atom_id res chain seq x y z
N MET A 1 35.73 -16.07 16.61
CA MET A 1 34.48 -15.31 16.78
C MET A 1 34.49 -13.98 16.02
N ALA A 2 35.05 -13.92 14.80
CA ALA A 2 35.15 -12.69 14.00
C ALA A 2 34.77 -12.88 12.50
N LEU A 3 34.32 -14.07 12.10
CA LEU A 3 34.04 -14.41 10.69
C LEU A 3 32.54 -14.46 10.33
N ARG A 4 31.63 -14.07 11.24
CA ARG A 4 30.17 -14.06 10.97
C ARG A 4 29.58 -12.70 10.60
N VAL A 5 30.36 -11.61 10.62
CA VAL A 5 29.85 -10.24 10.39
C VAL A 5 29.97 -9.78 8.93
N ALA A 6 30.71 -10.49 8.08
CA ALA A 6 30.98 -10.07 6.69
C ALA A 6 29.90 -10.44 5.65
N ARG A 7 28.75 -11.02 6.04
CA ARG A 7 27.71 -11.52 5.10
C ARG A 7 26.42 -10.68 5.05
N LEU A 8 26.49 -9.38 5.35
CA LEU A 8 25.34 -8.47 5.19
C LEU A 8 25.55 -7.33 4.19
N ALA A 9 26.67 -7.33 3.45
CA ALA A 9 26.79 -6.52 2.22
C ALA A 9 26.20 -7.29 1.03
N GLY A 10 24.92 -7.68 1.15
CA GLY A 10 24.18 -8.24 0.02
C GLY A 10 23.87 -7.12 -0.95
N GLY A 11 24.80 -6.83 -1.87
CA GLY A 11 24.51 -5.99 -3.02
C GLY A 11 23.24 -6.51 -3.68
N VAL A 12 22.29 -5.62 -3.98
CA VAL A 12 21.06 -5.98 -4.68
C VAL A 12 21.46 -6.81 -5.89
N PRO A 13 21.12 -8.12 -5.95
CA PRO A 13 21.62 -8.98 -7.02
C PRO A 13 21.30 -8.35 -8.37
N VAL A 14 22.24 -8.38 -9.31
CA VAL A 14 22.07 -7.81 -10.67
C VAL A 14 20.75 -8.25 -11.31
N VAL A 15 20.28 -9.46 -10.97
CA VAL A 15 18.97 -10.01 -11.36
C VAL A 15 17.79 -9.14 -10.90
N TRP A 16 17.81 -8.60 -9.69
CA TRP A 16 16.75 -7.72 -9.18
C TRP A 16 16.78 -6.34 -9.83
N LEU A 17 17.98 -5.81 -10.11
CA LEU A 17 18.11 -4.56 -10.87
C LEU A 17 17.60 -4.73 -12.31
N ALA A 18 17.90 -5.87 -12.94
CA ALA A 18 17.41 -6.21 -14.27
C ALA A 18 15.88 -6.42 -14.29
N ALA A 19 15.32 -7.10 -13.28
CA ALA A 19 13.87 -7.28 -13.14
C ALA A 19 13.16 -5.93 -12.96
N LEU A 20 13.69 -5.05 -12.09
CA LEU A 20 13.15 -3.71 -11.91
C LEU A 20 13.25 -2.86 -13.18
N ALA A 21 14.39 -2.94 -13.90
CA ALA A 21 14.56 -2.25 -15.17
C ALA A 21 13.56 -2.74 -16.23
N LEU A 22 13.30 -4.04 -16.28
CA LEU A 22 12.32 -4.64 -17.20
C LEU A 22 10.89 -4.19 -16.85
N GLU A 23 10.52 -4.17 -15.57
CA GLU A 23 9.21 -3.67 -15.12
C GLU A 23 9.03 -2.18 -15.45
N CYS A 24 10.05 -1.36 -15.19
CA CYS A 24 10.07 0.05 -15.56
C CYS A 24 9.96 0.24 -17.08
N ALA A 25 10.68 -0.56 -17.88
CA ALA A 25 10.65 -0.49 -19.33
C ALA A 25 9.28 -0.93 -19.88
N ALA A 26 8.68 -1.99 -19.34
CA ALA A 26 7.35 -2.45 -19.73
C ALA A 26 6.28 -1.42 -19.37
N GLY A 27 6.33 -0.86 -18.16
CA GLY A 27 5.44 0.21 -17.73
C GLY A 27 5.61 1.50 -18.54
N GLY A 28 6.86 1.86 -18.86
CA GLY A 28 7.22 2.98 -19.74
C GLY A 28 6.73 2.78 -21.17
N THR A 29 6.85 1.57 -21.71
CA THR A 29 6.39 1.23 -23.06
C THR A 29 4.86 1.23 -23.12
N ALA A 30 4.19 0.68 -22.12
CA ALA A 30 2.73 0.68 -22.04
C ALA A 30 2.16 2.11 -21.90
N THR A 31 2.80 2.97 -21.09
CA THR A 31 2.43 4.39 -21.01
C THR A 31 2.67 5.13 -22.32
N TRP A 32 3.79 4.88 -22.99
CA TRP A 32 4.12 5.49 -24.28
C TRP A 32 3.12 5.08 -25.38
N LEU A 33 2.80 3.78 -25.49
CA LEU A 33 1.81 3.26 -26.43
C LEU A 33 0.41 3.83 -26.19
N ALA A 34 0.04 4.09 -24.93
CA ALA A 34 -1.22 4.73 -24.56
C ALA A 34 -1.22 6.26 -24.78
N GLY A 35 -0.14 6.81 -25.35
CA GLY A 35 -0.01 8.22 -25.70
C GLY A 35 -0.15 9.15 -24.49
N ARG A 36 -0.72 10.34 -24.72
CA ARG A 36 -0.87 11.37 -23.67
C ARG A 36 -1.72 10.94 -22.47
N HIS A 37 -2.53 9.90 -22.61
CA HIS A 37 -3.44 9.42 -21.56
C HIS A 37 -2.87 8.24 -20.76
N GLY A 38 -1.76 7.63 -21.21
CA GLY A 38 -1.18 6.44 -20.59
C GLY A 38 -0.94 6.57 -19.09
N PRO A 39 -0.23 7.61 -18.62
CA PRO A 39 0.02 7.80 -17.19
C PRO A 39 -1.27 7.91 -16.34
N ALA A 40 -2.27 8.63 -16.85
CA ALA A 40 -3.56 8.77 -16.15
C ALA A 40 -4.33 7.44 -16.13
N LEU A 41 -4.33 6.67 -17.22
CA LEU A 41 -4.96 5.34 -17.27
C LEU A 41 -4.30 4.36 -16.30
N ILE A 42 -2.97 4.39 -16.16
CA ILE A 42 -2.30 3.61 -15.11
C ILE A 42 -2.76 4.05 -13.72
N GLY A 43 -2.87 5.36 -13.47
CA GLY A 43 -3.41 5.90 -12.23
C GLY A 43 -4.81 5.38 -11.91
N VAL A 44 -5.71 5.32 -12.91
CA VAL A 44 -7.05 4.73 -12.78
C VAL A 44 -6.96 3.25 -12.40
N LEU A 45 -6.25 2.46 -13.20
CA LEU A 45 -6.23 1.00 -13.06
C LEU A 45 -5.54 0.57 -11.75
N ALA A 46 -4.43 1.21 -11.39
CA ALA A 46 -3.72 0.92 -10.15
C ALA A 46 -4.59 1.23 -8.93
N ASN A 47 -5.20 2.41 -8.88
CA ASN A 47 -6.08 2.80 -7.79
C ASN A 47 -7.31 1.89 -7.68
N LEU A 48 -7.98 1.56 -8.81
CA LEU A 48 -9.12 0.64 -8.80
C LEU A 48 -8.74 -0.74 -8.32
N LEU A 49 -7.61 -1.29 -8.78
CA LEU A 49 -7.16 -2.62 -8.38
C LEU A 49 -6.90 -2.66 -6.87
N ILE A 50 -6.18 -1.67 -6.32
CA ILE A 50 -5.88 -1.62 -4.90
C ILE A 50 -7.16 -1.37 -4.09
N ALA A 51 -7.99 -0.39 -4.48
CA ALA A 51 -9.27 -0.11 -3.84
C ALA A 51 -10.17 -1.35 -3.78
N TRP A 52 -10.26 -2.09 -4.90
CA TRP A 52 -11.02 -3.33 -4.99
C TRP A 52 -10.47 -4.40 -4.04
N ARG A 53 -9.15 -4.57 -3.94
CA ARG A 53 -8.55 -5.52 -2.97
C ARG A 53 -8.94 -5.19 -1.53
N PHE A 54 -8.94 -3.90 -1.15
CA PHE A 54 -9.41 -3.49 0.18
C PHE A 54 -10.91 -3.76 0.33
N ALA A 55 -11.73 -3.29 -0.62
CA ALA A 55 -13.19 -3.42 -0.57
C ALA A 55 -13.65 -4.89 -0.56
N ALA A 56 -13.00 -5.77 -1.32
CA ALA A 56 -13.31 -7.18 -1.39
C ALA A 56 -13.14 -7.90 -0.04
N THR A 57 -12.31 -7.37 0.87
CA THR A 57 -12.14 -7.91 2.23
C THR A 57 -13.14 -7.38 3.26
N LEU A 58 -13.99 -6.41 2.89
CA LEU A 58 -15.02 -5.85 3.78
C LEU A 58 -16.35 -6.59 3.73
N ARG A 59 -16.46 -7.62 2.86
CA ARG A 59 -17.65 -8.46 2.71
C ARG A 59 -18.00 -9.17 4.04
N PRO A 60 -19.29 -9.39 4.34
CA PRO A 60 -19.69 -10.16 5.52
C PRO A 60 -18.98 -11.52 5.58
N GLY A 61 -18.47 -11.89 6.76
CA GLY A 61 -17.73 -13.14 6.98
C GLY A 61 -16.26 -13.13 6.52
N ALA A 62 -15.80 -12.10 5.81
CA ALA A 62 -14.39 -11.94 5.46
C ALA A 62 -13.62 -11.17 6.54
N VAL A 63 -12.30 -11.41 6.63
CA VAL A 63 -11.39 -10.63 7.48
C VAL A 63 -10.91 -9.42 6.69
N PRO A 64 -11.12 -8.17 7.17
CA PRO A 64 -10.62 -6.97 6.50
C PRO A 64 -9.09 -7.02 6.34
N LEU A 65 -8.59 -6.48 5.22
CA LEU A 65 -7.19 -6.59 4.84
C LEU A 65 -6.22 -6.06 5.91
N ILE A 66 -6.54 -4.89 6.49
CA ILE A 66 -5.69 -4.32 7.54
C ILE A 66 -5.79 -5.13 8.84
N THR A 67 -6.99 -5.64 9.17
CA THR A 67 -7.16 -6.54 10.32
C THR A 67 -6.30 -7.78 10.16
N HIS A 68 -6.27 -8.37 8.95
CA HIS A 68 -5.44 -9.52 8.64
C HIS A 68 -3.95 -9.26 8.89
N TYR A 69 -3.41 -8.15 8.36
CA TYR A 69 -2.01 -7.79 8.61
C TYR A 69 -1.73 -7.47 10.08
N ALA A 70 -2.63 -6.73 10.74
CA ALA A 70 -2.44 -6.33 12.13
C ALA A 70 -2.44 -7.53 13.11
N ARG A 71 -3.11 -8.64 12.78
CA ARG A 71 -3.03 -9.89 13.55
C ARG A 71 -1.65 -10.55 13.51
N HIS A 72 -0.85 -10.25 12.50
CA HIS A 72 0.54 -10.73 12.36
C HIS A 72 1.56 -9.75 12.94
N ASP A 73 1.10 -8.65 13.55
CA ASP A 73 1.95 -7.76 14.32
C ASP A 73 2.39 -8.47 15.62
N PRO A 74 3.68 -8.44 16.00
CA PRO A 74 4.16 -9.07 17.23
C PRO A 74 3.46 -8.62 18.52
N ALA A 75 2.91 -7.39 18.59
CA ALA A 75 2.14 -6.99 19.78
C ALA A 75 0.68 -7.48 19.76
N GLY A 76 0.26 -8.17 18.70
CA GLY A 76 -1.09 -8.66 18.52
C GLY A 76 -2.11 -7.57 18.16
N LEU A 77 -3.37 -7.98 18.07
CA LEU A 77 -4.50 -7.12 17.79
C LEU A 77 -5.57 -7.27 18.87
N PRO A 78 -5.81 -6.26 19.73
CA PRO A 78 -6.84 -6.35 20.75
C PRO A 78 -8.24 -6.30 20.10
N PRO A 79 -9.28 -6.91 20.70
CA PRO A 79 -10.61 -6.99 20.09
C PRO A 79 -11.20 -5.64 19.66
N ARG A 80 -10.98 -4.60 20.48
CA ARG A 80 -11.41 -3.22 20.16
C ARG A 80 -10.76 -2.63 18.90
N ALA A 81 -9.58 -3.10 18.53
CA ALA A 81 -8.87 -2.65 17.33
C ALA A 81 -9.35 -3.35 16.05
N GLU A 82 -10.16 -4.41 16.13
CA GLU A 82 -10.74 -5.06 14.94
C GLU A 82 -11.73 -4.12 14.23
N HIS A 83 -12.59 -3.44 15.00
CA HIS A 83 -13.51 -2.46 14.41
C HIS A 83 -12.77 -1.26 13.82
N TYR A 84 -11.70 -0.81 14.49
CA TYR A 84 -10.82 0.26 13.99
C TYR A 84 -10.17 -0.12 12.67
N THR A 85 -9.53 -1.29 12.59
CA THR A 85 -8.85 -1.76 11.37
C THR A 85 -9.83 -2.03 10.23
N ARG A 86 -11.07 -2.46 10.53
CA ARG A 86 -12.14 -2.55 9.53
C ARG A 86 -12.51 -1.18 8.96
N ARG A 87 -12.74 -0.17 9.81
CA ARG A 87 -13.03 1.21 9.37
C ARG A 87 -11.88 1.81 8.57
N LEU A 88 -10.65 1.54 9.00
CA LEU A 88 -9.46 1.97 8.28
C LEU A 88 -9.35 1.30 6.91
N THR A 89 -9.68 0.01 6.80
CA THR A 89 -9.73 -0.70 5.51
C THR A 89 -10.75 -0.05 4.57
N ALA A 90 -11.93 0.32 5.10
CA ALA A 90 -12.94 1.07 4.33
C ALA A 90 -12.46 2.45 3.91
N ALA A 91 -11.81 3.20 4.81
CA ALA A 91 -11.27 4.52 4.50
C ALA A 91 -10.26 4.47 3.35
N TRP A 92 -9.36 3.48 3.34
CA TRP A 92 -8.41 3.29 2.24
C TRP A 92 -9.08 2.88 0.93
N ALA A 93 -10.06 1.97 0.98
CA ALA A 93 -10.82 1.61 -0.22
C ALA A 93 -11.51 2.83 -0.85
N ILE A 94 -12.14 3.67 -0.02
CA ILE A 94 -12.83 4.89 -0.48
C ILE A 94 -11.82 5.90 -1.03
N LEU A 95 -10.73 6.19 -0.30
CA LEU A 95 -9.72 7.17 -0.73
C LEU A 95 -9.13 6.80 -2.09
N LEU A 96 -8.73 5.55 -2.27
CA LEU A 96 -8.16 5.05 -3.53
C LEU A 96 -9.23 5.02 -4.63
N GLY A 97 -10.47 4.66 -4.32
CA GLY A 97 -11.59 4.74 -5.26
C GLY A 97 -11.83 6.17 -5.76
N LEU A 98 -11.74 7.17 -4.88
CA LEU A 98 -11.85 8.57 -5.26
C LEU A 98 -10.68 9.03 -6.15
N PHE A 99 -9.45 8.56 -5.90
CA PHE A 99 -8.32 8.86 -6.76
C PHE A 99 -8.41 8.17 -8.12
N ALA A 100 -8.95 6.96 -8.20
CA ALA A 100 -9.28 6.35 -9.50
C ALA A 100 -10.22 7.25 -10.32
N LEU A 101 -11.25 7.82 -9.69
CA LEU A 101 -12.15 8.77 -10.36
C LEU A 101 -11.44 10.08 -10.75
N ALA A 102 -10.55 10.60 -9.90
CA ALA A 102 -9.76 11.80 -10.19
C ALA A 102 -8.80 11.61 -11.38
N HIS A 103 -8.16 10.44 -11.47
CA HIS A 103 -7.34 10.06 -12.63
C HIS A 103 -8.20 9.89 -13.89
N ALA A 104 -9.40 9.31 -13.78
CA ALA A 104 -10.32 9.21 -14.90
C ALA A 104 -10.80 10.59 -15.38
N ALA A 105 -11.03 11.52 -14.46
CA ALA A 105 -11.32 12.93 -14.78
C ALA A 105 -10.13 13.60 -15.50
N SER A 106 -8.89 13.22 -15.16
CA SER A 106 -7.69 13.69 -15.87
C SER A 106 -7.61 13.13 -17.30
N VAL A 107 -8.01 11.87 -17.52
CA VAL A 107 -8.14 11.30 -18.87
C VAL A 107 -9.14 12.11 -19.71
N ALA A 108 -10.26 12.51 -19.12
CA ALA A 108 -11.28 13.36 -19.74
C ALA A 108 -10.87 14.83 -19.89
N GLY A 109 -9.67 15.23 -19.44
CA GLY A 109 -9.17 16.60 -19.51
C GLY A 109 -9.83 17.56 -18.52
N LEU A 110 -10.58 17.08 -17.54
CA LEU A 110 -11.25 17.91 -16.53
C LEU A 110 -10.26 18.47 -15.52
N TRP A 111 -9.25 17.68 -15.13
CA TRP A 111 -8.22 18.06 -14.16
C TRP A 111 -6.80 17.80 -14.69
N PRO A 112 -5.81 18.61 -14.28
CA PRO A 112 -4.42 18.40 -14.67
C PRO A 112 -3.82 17.21 -13.91
N LEU A 113 -3.32 16.21 -14.64
CA LEU A 113 -2.70 15.00 -14.07
C LEU A 113 -1.63 15.30 -13.00
N PRO A 114 -0.67 16.25 -13.19
CA PRO A 114 0.33 16.51 -12.17
C PRO A 114 -0.26 16.95 -10.83
N ALA A 115 -1.36 17.69 -10.84
CA ALA A 115 -2.04 18.10 -9.62
C ALA A 115 -2.70 16.89 -8.93
N VAL A 116 -3.42 16.06 -9.69
CA VAL A 116 -4.05 14.83 -9.16
C VAL A 116 -3.01 13.90 -8.55
N SER A 117 -1.92 13.63 -9.26
CA SER A 117 -0.83 12.78 -8.77
C SER A 117 -0.15 13.34 -7.52
N LEU A 118 0.10 14.65 -7.46
CA LEU A 118 0.70 15.28 -6.29
C LEU A 118 -0.25 15.24 -5.09
N THR A 119 -1.53 15.55 -5.29
CA THR A 119 -2.55 15.46 -4.23
C THR A 119 -2.67 14.03 -3.71
N GLU A 120 -2.66 13.02 -4.58
CA GLU A 120 -2.64 11.61 -4.19
C GLU A 120 -1.42 11.28 -3.33
N ALA A 121 -0.23 11.63 -3.80
CA ALA A 121 1.00 11.38 -3.06
C ALA A 121 0.97 12.01 -1.65
N ILE A 122 0.49 13.25 -1.53
CA ILE A 122 0.37 13.95 -0.25
C ILE A 122 -0.68 13.29 0.65
N LEU A 123 -1.90 13.08 0.16
CA LEU A 123 -2.99 12.55 0.99
C LEU A 123 -2.78 11.10 1.41
N CYS A 124 -2.26 10.26 0.52
CA CYS A 124 -1.91 8.88 0.87
C CYS A 124 -0.74 8.86 1.87
N SER A 125 0.30 9.68 1.68
CA SER A 125 1.41 9.74 2.63
C SER A 125 0.97 10.28 4.00
N ALA A 126 0.16 11.33 4.02
CA ALA A 126 -0.40 11.89 5.25
C ALA A 126 -1.36 10.92 5.94
N GLY A 127 -2.23 10.24 5.19
CA GLY A 127 -3.13 9.21 5.71
C GLY A 127 -2.37 8.04 6.31
N PHE A 128 -1.33 7.57 5.62
CA PHE A 128 -0.48 6.48 6.10
C PHE A 128 0.29 6.88 7.35
N LEU A 129 1.01 8.00 7.36
CA LEU A 129 1.78 8.43 8.54
C LEU A 129 0.87 8.85 9.71
N GLY A 130 -0.22 9.56 9.42
CA GLY A 130 -1.21 9.98 10.39
C GLY A 130 -1.89 8.79 11.08
N GLU A 131 -2.13 7.71 10.34
CA GLU A 131 -2.65 6.46 10.90
C GLU A 131 -1.69 5.86 11.95
N HIS A 132 -0.39 5.87 11.72
CA HIS A 132 0.59 5.34 12.68
C HIS A 132 0.63 6.18 13.96
N LEU A 133 0.51 7.51 13.83
CA LEU A 133 0.41 8.42 14.97
C LEU A 133 -0.90 8.18 15.73
N LEU A 134 -2.02 8.04 15.02
CA LEU A 134 -3.33 7.80 15.60
C LEU A 134 -3.37 6.45 16.33
N ARG A 135 -2.88 5.37 15.70
CA ARG A 135 -2.81 4.04 16.29
C ARG A 135 -1.94 4.01 17.55
N SER A 136 -0.81 4.71 17.55
CA SER A 136 0.05 4.84 18.74
C SER A 136 -0.61 5.62 19.88
N ARG A 137 -1.57 6.52 19.58
CA ARG A 137 -2.33 7.27 20.59
C ARG A 137 -3.55 6.50 21.09
N LEU A 138 -4.26 5.77 20.23
CA LEU A 138 -5.47 5.02 20.56
C LEU A 138 -5.18 3.70 21.28
N PHE A 139 -4.04 3.07 20.96
CA PHE A 139 -3.63 1.78 21.49
C PHE A 139 -2.20 1.83 22.06
N PRO A 140 -1.95 2.68 23.07
CA PRO A 140 -0.61 2.84 23.65
C PRO A 140 -0.05 1.54 24.23
N GLU A 141 -0.91 0.61 24.65
CA GLU A 141 -0.52 -0.72 25.15
C GLU A 141 0.19 -1.58 24.11
N LEU A 142 0.01 -1.31 22.81
CA LEU A 142 0.67 -2.04 21.72
C LEU A 142 2.06 -1.46 21.38
N GLY A 143 2.49 -0.42 22.09
CA GLY A 143 3.70 0.34 21.80
C GLY A 143 3.57 1.20 20.54
N ARG A 144 4.68 1.81 20.11
CA ARG A 144 4.69 2.69 18.93
C ARG A 144 4.43 1.88 17.65
N ALA A 145 3.41 2.28 16.91
CA ALA A 145 3.19 1.82 15.55
C ALA A 145 4.11 2.61 14.59
N THR A 146 4.97 1.91 13.86
CA THR A 146 5.88 2.51 12.88
C THR A 146 5.66 1.89 11.49
N PRO A 147 5.97 2.62 10.39
CA PRO A 147 5.89 2.08 9.04
C PRO A 147 6.64 0.75 8.87
N TRP A 148 7.82 0.64 9.48
CA TRP A 148 8.64 -0.57 9.40
C TRP A 148 7.96 -1.78 10.04
N ARG A 149 7.23 -1.56 11.14
CA ARG A 149 6.47 -2.60 11.83
C ARG A 149 5.30 -3.07 10.98
N THR A 150 4.60 -2.15 10.30
CA THR A 150 3.56 -2.50 9.32
C THR A 150 4.11 -3.34 8.17
N VAL A 151 5.26 -2.95 7.59
CA VAL A 151 5.93 -3.75 6.53
C VAL A 151 6.33 -5.14 7.04
N SER A 152 6.84 -5.21 8.27
CA SER A 152 7.23 -6.48 8.90
C SER A 152 6.01 -7.40 9.10
N ALA A 153 4.88 -6.86 9.54
CA ALA A 153 3.64 -7.61 9.70
C ALA A 153 3.06 -8.10 8.36
N ILE A 154 3.13 -7.28 7.31
CA ILE A 154 2.72 -7.69 5.94
C ILE A 154 3.58 -8.86 5.43
N ARG A 155 4.91 -8.78 5.64
CA ARG A 155 5.83 -9.86 5.27
C ARG A 155 5.54 -11.15 6.04
N ALA A 156 5.30 -11.04 7.35
CA ALA A 156 4.94 -12.19 8.19
C ALA A 156 3.64 -12.86 7.69
N ALA A 157 2.60 -12.08 7.38
CA ALA A 157 1.34 -12.59 6.85
C ALA A 157 1.49 -13.31 5.49
N GLY A 158 2.38 -12.82 4.62
CA GLY A 158 2.67 -13.45 3.33
C GLY A 158 3.34 -14.81 3.46
N LEU A 159 4.24 -14.96 4.44
CA LEU A 159 4.92 -16.24 4.71
C LEU A 159 3.95 -17.31 5.23
N SER A 160 2.93 -16.92 6.00
CA SER A 160 1.93 -17.84 6.56
C SER A 160 0.99 -18.49 5.54
N HIS A 161 0.92 -17.99 4.30
CA HIS A 161 0.14 -18.61 3.22
C HIS A 161 0.97 -19.54 2.32
N ALA A 162 2.30 -19.56 2.48
CA ALA A 162 3.22 -20.29 1.62
C ALA A 162 3.70 -21.63 2.24
N GLY A 163 3.24 -21.97 3.44
CA GLY A 163 3.50 -23.24 4.13
C GLY A 163 2.21 -23.95 4.44
#